data_AF-A0A1M7CJS2-F1
#
_entry.id   AF-A0A1M7CJS2-F1
#
_cell.length_a   1.000
_cell.length_b   1.000
_cell.length_c   1.000
_cell.angle_alpha   90.00
_cell.angle_beta   90.00
_cell.angle_gamma   90.00
#
_symmetry.space_group_name_H-M   'P 1'
#
loop_
_entity.id
_entity.type
_entity.pdbx_description
1 polymer ?
#
loop_
_entity_poly.entity_id
_entity_poly.type
_entity_poly.pdbx_seq_one_letter_code
_entity_poly.pdbx_strand_id
1 'polypeptide(L)'
;MKLNPNILVVLVFFLTFLIHFSLWKFVYHLDELIIIKFYLFLSVMFTMMITLIILINRVAPEFLGLSVIGLILLKFGLMYLIRKKLNFEVIPGYKFHFIIPYFVLTTLLTYYAIKLINHDKKQ
;
A
#
# COMPACT_ATOMS: atom_id res chain seq x y z
N MET A 1 14.52 -17.86 12.71
CA MET A 1 13.12 -17.85 13.18
C MET A 1 12.23 -17.49 11.99
N LYS A 2 11.29 -18.34 11.55
CA LYS A 2 10.40 -17.99 10.42
C LYS A 2 9.49 -16.85 10.88
N LEU A 3 9.70 -15.65 10.35
CA LEU A 3 8.89 -14.48 10.69
C LEU A 3 7.45 -14.71 10.24
N ASN A 4 6.47 -14.38 11.10
CA ASN A 4 5.07 -14.40 10.70
C ASN A 4 4.90 -13.47 9.48
N PRO A 5 4.34 -13.94 8.34
CA PRO A 5 4.19 -13.10 7.15
C PRO A 5 3.39 -11.81 7.39
N ASN A 6 2.48 -11.82 8.37
CA ASN A 6 1.74 -10.62 8.74
C ASN A 6 2.66 -9.59 9.43
N ILE A 7 3.56 -10.06 10.30
CA ILE A 7 4.59 -9.22 10.93
C ILE A 7 5.55 -8.67 9.88
N LEU A 8 5.93 -9.49 8.88
CA LEU A 8 6.79 -9.06 7.78
C LEU A 8 6.16 -7.90 6.99
N VAL A 9 4.87 -8.01 6.63
CA VAL A 9 4.15 -6.96 5.90
C VAL A 9 4.15 -5.64 6.68
N VAL A 10 3.86 -5.70 7.99
CA VAL A 10 3.84 -4.52 8.85
C VAL A 10 5.23 -3.90 8.96
N LEU A 11 6.27 -4.71 9.19
CA LEU A 11 7.66 -4.22 9.29
C LEU A 11 8.11 -3.55 7.99
N VAL A 12 7.84 -4.16 6.83
CA VAL A 12 8.21 -3.58 5.54
C VAL A 12 7.49 -2.26 5.29
N PHE A 13 6.21 -2.16 5.69
CA PHE A 13 5.46 -0.91 5.59
C PHE A 13 6.10 0.21 6.43
N PHE A 14 6.39 -0.06 7.71
CA PHE A 14 7.01 0.92 8.60
C PHE A 14 8.43 1.30 8.17
N LEU A 15 9.23 0.33 7.73
CA LEU A 15 10.56 0.61 7.17
C LEU A 15 10.49 1.52 5.94
N THR A 16 9.54 1.25 5.04
CA THR A 16 9.31 2.09 3.86
C THR A 16 8.93 3.52 4.27
N PHE A 17 8.10 3.68 5.30
CA PHE A 17 7.78 4.99 5.85
C PHE A 17 9.01 5.69 6.41
N LEU A 18 9.77 5.04 7.30
CA LEU A 18 10.94 5.63 7.95
C LEU A 18 12.00 6.06 6.95
N ILE A 19 12.33 5.20 5.98
CA ILE A 19 13.31 5.50 4.93
C ILE A 19 12.84 6.69 4.10
N HIS A 20 11.59 6.67 3.62
CA HIS A 20 11.08 7.74 2.77
C HIS A 20 10.93 9.06 3.54
N PHE A 21 10.48 9.03 4.79
CA PHE A 21 10.40 10.19 5.68
C PHE A 21 11.78 10.79 5.91
N SER A 22 12.79 9.95 6.16
CA SER A 22 14.16 10.41 6.36
C SER A 22 14.71 11.10 5.11
N LEU A 23 14.52 10.50 3.93
CA LEU A 23 14.90 11.12 2.66
C LEU A 23 14.16 12.45 2.44
N TRP A 24 12.84 12.46 2.65
CA TRP A 24 11.98 13.62 2.47
C TRP A 24 12.41 14.82 3.32
N LYS A 25 12.66 14.59 4.62
CA LYS A 25 13.02 15.66 5.55
C LYS A 25 14.47 16.08 5.43
N PHE A 26 15.40 15.12 5.43
CA PHE A 26 16.83 15.42 5.59
C PHE A 26 17.57 15.61 4.27
N VAL A 27 17.14 14.97 3.18
CA VAL A 27 17.79 15.09 1.86
C VAL A 27 17.10 16.12 0.99
N TYR A 28 15.76 16.10 0.96
CA TYR A 28 14.98 16.99 0.07
C TYR A 28 14.46 18.25 0.76
N HIS A 29 14.57 18.36 2.09
CA HIS A 29 14.13 19.51 2.88
C HIS A 29 12.67 19.93 2.64
N LEU A 30 11.79 18.94 2.42
CA LEU A 30 10.38 19.16 2.11
C LEU A 30 9.50 19.18 3.38
N ASP A 31 8.30 19.74 3.26
CA ASP A 31 7.32 19.84 4.35
C ASP A 31 6.84 18.45 4.83
N GLU A 32 7.05 18.17 6.11
CA GLU A 32 6.68 16.91 6.76
C GLU A 32 5.17 16.66 6.76
N LEU A 33 4.36 17.72 6.77
CA LEU A 33 2.90 17.57 6.84
C LEU A 33 2.35 16.85 5.62
N ILE A 34 2.95 17.04 4.44
CA ILE A 34 2.51 16.40 3.20
C ILE A 34 2.78 14.90 3.25
N ILE A 35 4.00 14.50 3.64
CA ILE A 35 4.37 13.09 3.71
C ILE A 35 3.60 12.36 4.80
N ILE A 36 3.36 12.99 5.96
CA ILE A 36 2.53 12.42 7.04
C ILE A 36 1.10 12.17 6.54
N LYS A 37 0.46 13.18 5.92
CA LYS A 37 -0.91 13.03 5.37
C LYS A 37 -0.96 11.93 4.31
N PHE A 38 0.06 11.85 3.46
CA PHE A 38 0.15 10.82 2.43
C PHE A 38 0.27 9.42 3.03
N TYR A 39 1.13 9.20 4.03
CA TYR A 39 1.28 7.90 4.67
C TYR A 39 0.08 7.50 5.53
N LEU A 40 -0.61 8.47 6.13
CA LEU A 40 -1.88 8.21 6.81
C LEU A 40 -2.93 7.70 5.82
N PHE A 41 -3.07 8.35 4.66
CA PHE A 41 -3.92 7.87 3.58
C PHE A 41 -3.52 6.47 3.10
N LEU A 42 -2.23 6.23 2.87
CA LEU A 42 -1.72 4.92 2.46
C LEU A 42 -2.04 3.83 3.48
N SER A 43 -1.93 4.14 4.77
CA SER A 43 -2.23 3.22 5.87
C SER A 43 -3.70 2.80 5.84
N VAL A 44 -4.61 3.78 5.80
CA VAL A 44 -6.07 3.54 5.75
C VAL A 44 -6.44 2.72 4.51
N MET A 45 -5.91 3.11 3.35
CA MET A 45 -6.16 2.43 2.10
C MET A 45 -5.67 0.98 2.13
N PHE A 46 -4.47 0.74 2.68
CA PHE A 46 -3.90 -0.59 2.81
C PHE A 46 -4.71 -1.48 3.75
N THR A 47 -5.07 -0.98 4.94
CA THR A 47 -5.89 -1.73 5.90
C THR A 47 -7.26 -2.07 5.33
N MET A 48 -7.89 -1.13 4.61
CA MET A 48 -9.15 -1.37 3.92
C MET A 48 -9.03 -2.48 2.88
N MET A 49 -8.00 -2.43 2.03
CA MET A 49 -7.80 -3.43 0.98
C MET A 49 -7.51 -4.82 1.54
N ILE A 50 -6.67 -4.92 2.58
CA ILE A 50 -6.43 -6.19 3.27
C ILE A 50 -7.72 -6.75 3.85
N THR A 51 -8.54 -5.90 4.48
CA THR A 51 -9.84 -6.30 5.04
C THR A 51 -10.76 -6.86 3.96
N LEU A 52 -10.85 -6.19 2.81
CA LEU A 52 -11.66 -6.64 1.68
C LEU A 52 -11.14 -7.97 1.12
N ILE A 53 -9.82 -8.13 0.97
CA ILE A 53 -9.21 -9.39 0.52
C ILE A 53 -9.57 -10.55 1.46
N ILE A 54 -9.46 -10.33 2.78
CA ILE A 54 -9.81 -11.34 3.79
C ILE A 54 -11.29 -11.70 3.70
N LEU A 55 -12.16 -10.71 3.57
CA LEU A 55 -13.61 -10.92 3.45
C LEU A 55 -13.95 -11.73 2.19
N ILE A 56 -13.38 -11.35 1.05
CA ILE A 56 -13.61 -12.03 -0.23
C ILE A 56 -13.09 -13.47 -0.18
N ASN A 57 -11.90 -13.72 0.38
CA ASN A 57 -11.40 -15.09 0.55
C ASN A 57 -12.34 -15.95 1.41
N ARG A 58 -13.06 -15.36 2.36
CA ARG A 58 -13.99 -16.12 3.22
C ARG A 58 -15.34 -16.39 2.55
N VAL A 59 -15.80 -15.49 1.69
CA VAL A 59 -17.14 -15.55 1.10
C VAL A 59 -17.12 -16.21 -0.29
N ALA A 60 -16.09 -15.93 -1.09
CA ALA A 60 -16.03 -16.21 -2.52
C ALA A 60 -14.55 -16.38 -2.97
N PRO A 61 -13.80 -17.36 -2.42
CA PRO A 61 -12.36 -17.51 -2.64
C PRO A 61 -11.95 -17.68 -4.12
N GLU A 62 -12.80 -18.29 -4.94
CA GLU A 62 -12.61 -18.48 -6.37
C GLU A 62 -12.52 -17.15 -7.14
N PHE A 63 -13.10 -16.07 -6.60
CA PHE A 63 -13.05 -14.72 -7.19
C PHE A 63 -11.94 -13.84 -6.61
N LEU A 64 -11.08 -14.36 -5.73
CA LEU A 64 -10.07 -13.55 -5.05
C LEU A 64 -9.09 -12.89 -6.02
N GLY A 65 -8.62 -13.62 -7.03
CA GLY A 65 -7.70 -13.09 -8.04
C GLY A 65 -8.30 -11.93 -8.83
N LEU A 66 -9.56 -12.07 -9.29
CA LEU A 66 -10.29 -11.00 -9.97
C LEU A 66 -10.51 -9.79 -9.06
N SER A 67 -10.86 -10.05 -7.80
CA SER A 67 -11.09 -9.00 -6.81
C SER A 67 -9.84 -8.16 -6.54
N VAL A 68 -8.65 -8.78 -6.51
CA VAL A 68 -7.38 -8.05 -6.37
C VAL A 68 -7.17 -7.08 -7.53
N ILE A 69 -7.50 -7.47 -8.76
CA ILE A 69 -7.42 -6.57 -9.93
C ILE A 69 -8.36 -5.37 -9.74
N GLY A 70 -9.60 -5.60 -9.32
CA GLY A 70 -10.55 -4.54 -9.01
C GLY A 70 -10.07 -3.60 -7.89
N LEU A 71 -9.50 -4.15 -6.83
CA LEU A 71 -8.93 -3.37 -5.73
C LEU A 71 -7.74 -2.51 -6.18
N ILE A 72 -6.90 -3.03 -7.09
CA ILE A 72 -5.80 -2.25 -7.69
C ILE A 72 -6.35 -1.06 -8.50
N LEU A 73 -7.41 -1.25 -9.28
CA LEU A 73 -8.05 -0.15 -10.02
C LEU A 73 -8.65 0.90 -9.08
N LEU A 74 -9.35 0.48 -8.03
CA LEU A 74 -9.84 1.38 -6.98
C LEU A 74 -8.69 2.17 -6.35
N LYS A 75 -7.56 1.50 -6.06
CA LYS A 75 -6.34 2.12 -5.52
C LYS A 75 -5.81 3.23 -6.42
N PHE A 76 -5.79 3.01 -7.74
CA PHE A 76 -5.37 4.04 -8.70
C PHE A 76 -6.29 5.26 -8.66
N GLY A 77 -7.60 5.05 -8.59
CA GLY A 77 -8.58 6.13 -8.44
C GLY A 77 -8.35 6.94 -7.15
N LEU A 78 -8.20 6.26 -6.01
CA LEU A 78 -7.94 6.93 -4.72
C LEU A 78 -6.59 7.67 -4.74
N MET A 79 -5.58 7.11 -5.40
CA MET A 79 -4.27 7.75 -5.56
C MET A 79 -4.36 9.05 -6.39
N TYR A 80 -5.21 9.08 -7.41
CA TYR A 80 -5.48 10.30 -8.17
C TYR A 80 -6.13 11.37 -7.29
N LEU A 81 -7.10 10.99 -6.45
CA LEU A 81 -7.79 11.91 -5.55
C LEU A 81 -6.84 12.50 -4.50
N ILE A 82 -6.03 11.67 -3.84
CA ILE A 82 -5.10 12.16 -2.81
C ILE A 82 -4.02 13.05 -3.43
N ARG A 83 -3.55 12.74 -4.66
CA ARG A 83 -2.60 13.57 -5.40
C ARG A 83 -3.15 14.98 -5.60
N LYS A 84 -4.41 15.10 -6.02
CA LYS A 84 -5.07 16.41 -6.21
C LYS A 84 -5.32 17.10 -4.87
N LYS A 85 -5.76 16.37 -3.85
CA LYS A 85 -6.04 16.93 -2.51
C LYS A 85 -4.80 17.47 -1.80
N LEU A 86 -3.66 16.79 -1.93
CA LEU A 86 -2.39 17.17 -1.33
C LEU A 86 -1.51 18.02 -2.26
N ASN A 87 -2.03 18.37 -3.44
CA ASN A 87 -1.39 19.21 -4.43
C ASN A 87 0.06 18.79 -4.76
N PHE A 88 0.30 17.51 -5.05
CA PHE A 88 1.67 16.99 -5.26
C PHE A 88 2.45 17.70 -6.37
N GLU A 89 1.76 18.34 -7.31
CA GLU A 89 2.38 19.00 -8.48
C GLU A 89 3.32 20.15 -8.09
N VAL A 90 3.18 20.72 -6.89
CA VAL A 90 4.10 21.76 -6.37
C VAL A 90 5.41 21.20 -5.84
N ILE A 91 5.51 19.88 -5.70
CA ILE A 91 6.66 19.22 -5.08
C ILE A 91 7.65 18.83 -6.18
N PRO A 92 8.92 19.26 -6.11
CA PRO A 92 9.94 18.85 -7.07
C PRO A 92 10.06 17.34 -7.13
N GLY A 93 10.06 16.76 -8.33
CA GLY A 93 10.20 15.31 -8.49
C GLY A 93 9.05 14.46 -7.91
N TYR A 94 7.87 15.04 -7.64
CA TYR A 94 6.76 14.37 -6.92
C TYR A 94 6.44 12.95 -7.42
N LYS A 95 6.52 12.72 -8.74
CA LYS A 95 6.25 11.41 -9.33
C LYS A 95 7.07 10.31 -8.66
N PHE A 96 8.36 10.55 -8.43
CA PHE A 96 9.26 9.58 -7.82
C PHE A 96 8.98 9.37 -6.33
N HIS A 97 8.70 10.45 -5.60
CA HIS A 97 8.42 10.37 -4.16
C HIS A 97 7.17 9.54 -3.86
N PHE A 98 6.12 9.67 -4.65
CA PHE A 98 4.83 9.05 -4.32
C PHE A 98 4.63 7.67 -4.95
N ILE A 99 5.32 7.37 -6.05
CA ILE A 99 5.14 6.10 -6.76
C ILE A 99 5.81 4.91 -6.07
N ILE A 100 6.97 5.12 -5.43
CA ILE A 100 7.73 4.08 -4.74
C ILE A 100 6.91 3.47 -3.57
N PRO A 101 6.46 4.24 -2.57
CA PRO A 101 5.66 3.70 -1.47
C PRO A 101 4.34 3.10 -1.96
N TYR A 102 3.76 3.65 -3.03
CA TYR A 102 2.59 3.08 -3.68
C TYR A 102 2.88 1.67 -4.20
N PHE A 103 3.98 1.46 -4.92
CA PHE A 103 4.34 0.14 -5.46
C PHE A 103 4.68 -0.86 -4.37
N VAL A 104 5.38 -0.45 -3.30
CA VAL A 104 5.65 -1.34 -2.16
C VAL A 104 4.35 -1.90 -1.60
N LEU A 105 3.36 -1.04 -1.38
CA LEU A 105 2.04 -1.44 -0.90
C LEU A 105 1.31 -2.37 -1.87
N THR A 106 1.42 -2.14 -3.18
CA THR A 106 0.85 -3.04 -4.19
C THR A 106 1.50 -4.42 -4.08
N THR A 107 2.83 -4.49 -3.99
CA THR A 107 3.56 -5.75 -3.86
C THR A 107 3.16 -6.51 -2.60
N LEU A 108 3.06 -5.82 -1.46
CA LEU A 108 2.62 -6.44 -0.20
C LEU A 108 1.19 -6.98 -0.29
N LEU A 109 0.28 -6.22 -0.90
CA LEU A 109 -1.11 -6.62 -1.09
C LEU A 109 -1.23 -7.86 -2.00
N THR A 110 -0.53 -7.83 -3.14
CA THR A 110 -0.49 -8.94 -4.09
C THR A 110 0.14 -10.19 -3.47
N TYR A 111 1.25 -10.03 -2.74
CA TYR A 111 1.88 -11.13 -2.01
C TYR A 111 0.91 -11.77 -1.02
N TYR A 112 0.19 -10.94 -0.25
CA TYR A 112 -0.78 -11.41 0.72
C TYR A 112 -1.93 -12.18 0.04
N ALA A 113 -2.47 -11.67 -1.07
CA ALA A 113 -3.51 -12.35 -1.82
C ALA A 113 -3.05 -13.68 -2.42
N ILE A 114 -1.86 -13.74 -3.03
CA ILE A 114 -1.29 -14.98 -3.57
C ILE A 114 -1.14 -16.04 -2.48
N LYS A 115 -0.70 -15.62 -1.29
CA LYS A 115 -0.57 -16.52 -0.15
C LYS A 115 -1.92 -17.13 0.25
N LEU A 116 -2.99 -16.34 0.26
CA LEU A 116 -4.34 -16.82 0.55
C LEU A 116 -4.85 -17.79 -0.51
N ILE A 117 -4.72 -17.43 -1.81
CA ILE A 117 -5.09 -18.31 -2.93
C ILE A 117 -4.38 -19.67 -2.84
N ASN A 118 -3.08 -19.66 -2.51
CA ASN A 118 -2.29 -20.89 -2.39
C ASN A 118 -2.59 -21.70 -1.13
N HIS A 119 -3.16 -21.07 -0.10
CA HIS A 119 -3.59 -21.76 1.11
C HIS A 119 -4.88 -22.53 0.86
N ASP A 120 -5.86 -21.90 0.21
CA ASP A 120 -7.14 -22.55 -0.15
C ASP A 120 -6.94 -23.72 -1.12
N LYS A 121 -6.01 -23.62 -2.09
CA LYS A 121 -5.70 -24.73 -3.01
C LYS A 121 -5.09 -25.98 -2.35
N LYS A 122 -4.60 -25.86 -1.12
CA LYS A 122 -3.97 -26.97 -0.36
C LYS A 122 -4.94 -27.64 0.62
N GLN A 123 -6.14 -27.09 0.80
CA GLN A 123 -7.24 -27.71 1.53
C GLN A 123 -8.10 -28.53 0.57
#